data_AF-A0A836EQ30-F1
#
_entry.id   AF-A0A836EQ30-F1
#
_cell.length_a   1.000
_cell.length_b   1.000
_cell.length_c   1.000
_cell.angle_alpha   90.00
_cell.angle_beta   90.00
_cell.angle_gamma   90.00
#
_symmetry.space_group_name_H-M   'P 1'
#
loop_
_entity.id
_entity.type
_entity.pdbx_description
1 polymer ?
#
loop_
_entity_poly.entity_id
_entity_poly.type
_entity_poly.pdbx_seq_one_letter_code
_entity_poly.pdbx_strand_id
1 'polypeptide(L)'
;MALALLTANIGGPGERRRRLYATAVMSVVLYGAPIWAQTVSGDRGILRDVRRLQRQLALRIIRGYRTVSHESAAILSGMVPFDIVADRLRRSYLQRRMIIVRDGGIAPRVSLILAEMERRRSVSRCCERLVDLPPGHPGALMRGAFVADLGVWTGRAHGALTYRITQVLTGHGVFESYLHKIGRRKSPICLFCRAAVDTAAHTLLFCPA
;
A
#
# COMPACT_ATOMS: atom_id res chain seq x y z
N MET A 1 -15.79 12.91 0.84
CA MET A 1 -14.36 13.17 1.18
C MET A 1 -13.74 14.02 0.08
N ALA A 2 -13.46 15.30 0.36
CA ALA A 2 -12.88 16.26 -0.59
C ALA A 2 -11.62 15.75 -1.32
N LEU A 3 -10.83 14.88 -0.67
CA LEU A 3 -9.69 14.19 -1.27
C LEU A 3 -10.03 13.42 -2.55
N ALA A 4 -11.20 12.82 -2.67
CA ALA A 4 -11.57 12.07 -3.88
C ALA A 4 -11.67 12.98 -5.12
N LEU A 5 -12.13 14.23 -4.94
CA LEU A 5 -12.24 15.21 -6.03
C LEU A 5 -10.85 15.70 -6.45
N LEU A 6 -9.99 16.02 -5.48
CA LEU A 6 -8.62 16.48 -5.74
C LEU A 6 -7.71 15.40 -6.35
N THR A 7 -8.07 14.13 -6.19
CA THR A 7 -7.24 12.99 -6.63
C THR A 7 -7.91 12.16 -7.74
N ALA A 8 -8.51 12.82 -8.73
CA ALA A 8 -9.07 12.17 -9.91
C ALA A 8 -8.08 11.20 -10.58
N ASN A 9 -8.53 10.01 -11.01
CA ASN A 9 -7.62 8.99 -11.53
C ASN A 9 -6.93 9.40 -12.84
N ILE A 10 -7.56 10.22 -13.68
CA ILE A 10 -7.00 10.78 -14.92
C ILE A 10 -6.92 12.30 -14.76
N GLY A 11 -5.85 12.93 -15.25
CA GLY A 11 -5.63 14.38 -15.15
C GLY A 11 -5.33 14.91 -13.74
N GLY A 12 -5.50 14.11 -12.69
CA GLY A 12 -5.20 14.48 -11.32
C GLY A 12 -3.70 14.43 -10.96
N PRO A 13 -3.36 14.76 -9.70
CA PRO A 13 -1.98 14.81 -9.21
C PRO A 13 -1.29 13.44 -9.32
N GLY A 14 0.04 13.47 -9.49
CA GLY A 14 0.89 12.27 -9.49
C GLY A 14 1.02 11.60 -8.12
N GLU A 15 1.63 10.42 -8.10
CA GLU A 15 1.76 9.57 -6.90
C GLU A 15 2.36 10.31 -5.70
N ARG A 16 3.44 11.08 -5.90
CA ARG A 16 4.15 11.80 -4.82
C ARG A 16 3.24 12.76 -4.04
N ARG A 17 2.42 13.55 -4.75
CA ARG A 17 1.47 14.49 -4.11
C ARG A 17 0.36 13.76 -3.38
N ARG A 18 -0.13 12.64 -3.92
CA ARG A 18 -1.14 11.80 -3.26
C ARG A 18 -0.60 11.13 -2.00
N ARG A 19 0.64 10.67 -2.06
CA ARG A 19 1.36 10.12 -0.90
C ARG A 19 1.51 11.17 0.18
N LEU A 20 1.85 12.41 -0.18
CA LEU A 20 1.90 13.53 0.78
C LEU A 20 0.56 13.70 1.51
N TYR A 21 -0.57 13.71 0.79
CA TYR A 21 -1.88 13.81 1.42
C TYR A 21 -2.20 12.62 2.33
N ALA A 22 -1.89 11.40 1.89
CA ALA A 22 -2.09 10.22 2.71
C ALA A 22 -1.22 10.26 3.98
N THR A 23 0.04 10.68 3.88
CA THR A 23 0.94 10.86 5.02
C THR A 23 0.38 11.89 6.00
N ALA A 24 -0.15 13.02 5.52
CA ALA A 24 -0.75 14.05 6.37
C ALA A 24 -1.98 13.54 7.13
N VAL A 25 -2.86 12.77 6.46
CA VAL A 25 -4.00 12.12 7.13
C VAL A 25 -3.51 11.13 8.18
N MET A 26 -2.55 10.27 7.81
CA MET A 26 -2.04 9.25 8.74
C MET A 26 -1.28 9.86 9.91
N SER A 27 -0.57 10.98 9.75
CA SER A 27 0.12 11.65 10.86
C SER A 27 -0.85 12.20 11.91
N VAL A 28 -2.02 12.70 11.50
CA VAL A 28 -3.07 13.13 12.43
C VAL A 28 -3.61 11.94 13.22
N VAL A 29 -3.94 10.84 12.53
CA VAL A 29 -4.45 9.62 13.17
C VAL A 29 -3.41 9.03 14.13
N LEU A 30 -2.12 9.08 13.78
CA LEU A 30 -1.02 8.48 14.53
C LEU A 30 -0.37 9.40 15.58
N TYR A 31 -0.82 10.65 15.72
CA TYR A 31 -0.18 11.65 16.58
C TYR A 31 0.02 11.16 18.03
N GLY A 32 -1.02 10.54 18.60
CA GLY A 32 -1.01 9.99 19.96
C GLY A 32 -0.57 8.52 20.09
N ALA A 33 -0.08 7.90 19.01
CA ALA A 33 0.20 6.47 18.96
C ALA A 33 1.02 5.93 20.16
N PRO A 34 2.06 6.63 20.67
CA PRO A 34 2.81 6.13 21.81
C PRO A 34 1.97 5.82 23.06
N ILE A 35 0.87 6.55 23.26
CA ILE A 35 -0.02 6.41 24.42
C ILE A 35 -1.02 5.28 24.19
N TRP A 36 -1.73 5.28 23.06
CA TRP A 36 -2.84 4.37 22.82
C TRP A 36 -2.51 3.12 21.99
N ALA A 37 -1.31 2.97 21.40
CA ALA A 37 -1.02 1.84 20.50
C ALA A 37 -1.26 0.47 21.14
N GLN A 38 -0.99 0.34 22.44
CA GLN A 38 -1.18 -0.92 23.18
C GLN A 38 -2.66 -1.20 23.50
N THR A 39 -3.49 -0.16 23.67
CA THR A 39 -4.92 -0.35 23.92
C THR A 39 -5.66 -0.67 22.62
N VAL A 40 -5.33 0.02 21.54
CA VAL A 40 -5.94 -0.18 20.22
C VAL A 40 -5.52 -1.48 19.55
N SER A 41 -4.37 -2.06 19.90
CA SER A 41 -3.91 -3.33 19.29
C SER A 41 -4.88 -4.50 19.53
N GLY A 42 -5.66 -4.47 20.62
CA GLY A 42 -6.68 -5.47 20.93
C GLY A 42 -8.08 -5.15 20.36
N ASP A 43 -8.33 -3.91 19.93
CA ASP A 43 -9.65 -3.47 19.48
C ASP A 43 -9.85 -3.75 17.99
N ARG A 44 -10.59 -4.83 17.70
CA ARG A 44 -10.90 -5.23 16.31
C ARG A 44 -11.79 -4.24 15.57
N GLY A 45 -12.59 -3.44 16.27
CA GLY A 45 -13.47 -2.42 15.68
C GLY A 45 -12.64 -1.27 15.14
N ILE A 46 -11.82 -0.65 15.99
CA ILE A 46 -10.93 0.46 15.60
C ILE A 46 -9.99 0.02 14.48
N LEU A 47 -9.38 -1.15 14.59
CA LEU A 47 -8.49 -1.67 13.55
C LEU A 47 -9.20 -1.85 12.21
N ARG A 48 -10.47 -2.27 12.21
CA ARG A 48 -11.27 -2.42 10.97
C ARG A 48 -11.54 -1.07 10.31
N ASP A 49 -11.92 -0.07 11.10
CA ASP A 49 -12.22 1.27 10.58
C ASP A 49 -10.97 1.95 10.02
N VAL A 50 -9.84 1.84 10.71
CA VAL A 50 -8.57 2.38 10.23
C VAL A 50 -8.07 1.63 8.99
N ARG A 51 -8.22 0.30 8.91
CA ARG A 51 -7.92 -0.45 7.68
C ARG A 51 -8.77 0.01 6.50
N ARG A 52 -10.04 0.34 6.73
CA ARG A 52 -10.91 0.90 5.68
C ARG A 52 -10.39 2.26 5.20
N LEU A 53 -9.95 3.12 6.11
CA LEU A 53 -9.31 4.40 5.78
C LEU A 53 -8.01 4.19 5.00
N GLN A 54 -7.09 3.35 5.50
CA GLN A 54 -5.83 3.03 4.83
C GLN A 54 -6.07 2.51 3.42
N ARG A 55 -7.05 1.63 3.25
CA ARG A 55 -7.44 1.14 1.92
C ARG A 55 -7.86 2.27 0.99
N GLN A 56 -8.69 3.21 1.46
CA GLN A 56 -9.10 4.35 0.64
C GLN A 56 -7.93 5.24 0.25
N LEU A 57 -7.00 5.49 1.17
CA LEU A 57 -5.78 6.26 0.89
C LEU A 57 -4.87 5.52 -0.09
N ALA A 58 -4.65 4.22 0.12
CA ALA A 58 -3.85 3.38 -0.75
C ALA A 58 -4.38 3.37 -2.19
N LEU A 59 -5.70 3.15 -2.38
CA LEU A 59 -6.35 3.22 -3.69
C LEU A 59 -6.14 4.58 -4.37
N ARG A 60 -6.23 5.67 -3.60
CA ARG A 60 -5.97 7.02 -4.14
C ARG A 60 -4.52 7.14 -4.59
N ILE A 61 -3.54 6.75 -3.77
CA ILE A 61 -2.11 6.78 -4.12
C ILE A 61 -1.86 6.07 -5.44
N ILE A 62 -2.37 4.85 -5.58
CA ILE A 62 -2.14 4.02 -6.76
C ILE A 62 -3.08 4.37 -7.93
N ARG A 63 -4.06 5.26 -7.75
CA ARG A 63 -5.08 5.57 -8.77
C ARG A 63 -5.90 4.33 -9.16
N GLY A 64 -6.11 3.43 -8.21
CA GLY A 64 -6.73 2.13 -8.41
C GLY A 64 -8.26 2.19 -8.37
N TYR A 65 -8.91 1.21 -8.99
CA TYR A 65 -10.35 1.04 -8.88
C TYR A 65 -10.76 0.57 -7.49
N ARG A 66 -12.01 0.87 -7.11
CA ARG A 66 -12.60 0.44 -5.83
C ARG A 66 -12.69 -1.07 -5.64
N THR A 67 -12.53 -1.87 -6.70
CA THR A 67 -12.57 -3.34 -6.68
C THR A 67 -11.21 -3.98 -6.39
N VAL A 68 -10.12 -3.19 -6.43
CA VAL A 68 -8.78 -3.68 -6.06
C VAL A 68 -8.79 -4.09 -4.59
N SER A 69 -8.18 -5.25 -4.28
CA SER A 69 -8.14 -5.79 -2.92
C SER A 69 -7.38 -4.86 -1.95
N HIS A 70 -7.62 -5.00 -0.65
CA HIS A 70 -6.88 -4.23 0.36
C HIS A 70 -5.37 -4.49 0.26
N GLU A 71 -4.97 -5.75 0.23
CA GLU A 71 -3.56 -6.16 0.19
C GLU A 71 -2.86 -5.66 -1.08
N SER A 72 -3.48 -5.82 -2.26
CA SER A 72 -2.93 -5.28 -3.50
C SER A 72 -2.73 -3.76 -3.41
N ALA A 73 -3.71 -3.04 -2.84
CA ALA A 73 -3.59 -1.60 -2.68
C ALA A 73 -2.48 -1.21 -1.70
N ALA A 74 -2.37 -1.92 -0.57
CA ALA A 74 -1.33 -1.69 0.43
C ALA A 74 0.08 -1.94 -0.13
N ILE A 75 0.29 -3.08 -0.79
CA ILE A 75 1.55 -3.45 -1.44
C ILE A 75 1.94 -2.40 -2.49
N LEU A 76 1.07 -2.11 -3.45
CA LEU A 76 1.37 -1.18 -4.54
C LEU A 76 1.60 0.26 -4.04
N SER A 77 0.83 0.70 -3.05
CA SER A 77 1.03 2.01 -2.44
C SER A 77 2.26 2.05 -1.53
N GLY A 78 2.85 0.90 -1.17
CA GLY A 78 3.90 0.82 -0.17
C GLY A 78 3.44 1.31 1.22
N MET A 79 2.15 1.25 1.50
CA MET A 79 1.59 1.66 2.78
C MET A 79 1.76 0.55 3.80
N VAL A 80 2.50 0.84 4.88
CA VAL A 80 2.66 -0.08 6.00
C VAL A 80 1.34 -0.13 6.81
N PRO A 81 0.88 -1.33 7.23
CA PRO A 81 -0.31 -1.48 8.07
C PRO A 81 -0.27 -0.60 9.32
N PHE A 82 -1.41 -0.01 9.65
CA PHE A 82 -1.54 0.98 10.72
C PHE A 82 -1.01 0.50 12.07
N ASP A 83 -1.33 -0.72 12.47
CA ASP A 83 -0.93 -1.31 13.73
C ASP A 83 0.59 -1.49 13.83
N ILE A 84 1.25 -1.83 12.72
CA ILE A 84 2.71 -1.90 12.65
C ILE A 84 3.33 -0.50 12.81
N VAL A 85 2.74 0.52 12.18
CA VAL A 85 3.22 1.90 12.30
C VAL A 85 2.99 2.46 13.71
N ALA A 86 1.83 2.18 14.32
CA ALA A 86 1.52 2.61 15.68
C ALA A 86 2.50 2.00 16.70
N ASP A 87 2.77 0.70 16.58
CA ASP A 87 3.76 0.00 17.41
C ASP A 87 5.17 0.57 17.21
N ARG A 88 5.59 0.79 15.96
CA ARG A 88 6.87 1.45 15.63
C ARG A 88 7.01 2.81 16.32
N LEU A 89 5.97 3.65 16.26
CA LEU A 89 5.99 4.98 16.88
C LEU A 89 6.07 4.89 18.40
N ARG A 90 5.34 3.96 19.02
CA ARG A 90 5.42 3.70 20.46
C ARG A 90 6.82 3.26 20.88
N ARG A 91 7.42 2.28 20.20
CA ARG A 91 8.79 1.82 20.51
C ARG A 91 9.81 2.93 20.34
N SER A 92 9.69 3.69 19.25
CA SER A 92 10.56 4.85 18.98
C SER A 92 10.48 5.88 20.10
N TYR A 93 9.27 6.17 20.61
CA TYR A 93 9.05 7.08 21.73
C TYR A 93 9.70 6.57 23.02
N LEU A 94 9.43 5.32 23.41
CA LEU A 94 9.99 4.73 24.63
C LEU A 94 11.51 4.68 24.60
N GLN A 95 12.10 4.28 23.47
CA GLN A 95 13.54 4.22 23.30
C GLN A 95 14.19 5.60 23.38
N ARG A 96 13.60 6.61 22.72
CA ARG A 96 14.07 8.00 22.81
C ARG A 96 14.00 8.52 24.25
N ARG A 97 12.90 8.24 24.95
CA ARG A 97 12.75 8.62 26.37
C ARG A 97 13.82 8.00 27.25
N MET A 98 14.15 6.72 27.07
CA MET A 98 15.22 6.05 27.83
C MET A 98 16.59 6.71 27.60
N ILE A 99 16.93 7.02 26.34
CA ILE A 99 18.20 7.68 26.00
C ILE A 99 18.27 9.08 26.61
N ILE A 100 17.18 9.86 26.54
CA ILE A 100 17.15 11.21 27.12
C ILE A 100 17.35 11.16 28.64
N VAL A 101 16.72 10.21 29.32
CA VAL A 101 16.86 10.05 30.79
C VAL A 101 18.29 9.65 31.17
N ARG A 102 18.94 8.82 30.36
CA ARG A 102 20.30 8.31 30.65
C ARG A 102 21.41 9.28 30.24
N ASP A 103 21.31 9.83 29.04
CA ASP A 103 22.39 10.54 28.36
C ASP A 103 22.13 12.06 28.24
N GLY A 104 21.03 12.56 28.80
CA GLY A 104 20.66 14.00 28.81
C GLY A 104 20.17 14.55 27.46
N GLY A 105 20.25 13.77 26.38
CA GLY A 105 19.84 14.17 25.04
C GLY A 105 20.07 13.09 24.00
N ILE A 106 19.61 13.33 22.77
CA ILE A 106 19.80 12.39 21.64
C ILE A 106 20.60 13.08 20.56
N ALA A 107 21.80 12.56 20.29
CA ALA A 107 22.60 13.01 19.16
C ALA A 107 21.85 12.78 17.82
N PRO A 108 21.88 13.73 16.87
CA PRO A 108 21.18 13.60 15.59
C PRO A 108 21.50 12.31 14.84
N ARG A 109 22.77 11.87 14.85
CA ARG A 109 23.21 10.62 14.22
C ARG A 109 22.51 9.39 14.82
N VAL A 110 22.37 9.34 16.14
CA VAL A 110 21.68 8.24 16.84
C VAL A 110 20.21 8.24 16.46
N SER A 111 19.57 9.41 16.43
CA SER A 111 18.16 9.54 16.01
C SER A 111 17.90 9.00 14.60
N LEU A 112 18.80 9.28 13.64
CA LEU A 112 18.72 8.76 12.27
C LEU A 112 18.87 7.24 12.21
N ILE A 113 19.85 6.69 12.93
CA ILE A 113 20.08 5.23 13.00
C ILE A 113 18.84 4.54 13.55
N LEU A 114 18.28 5.05 14.66
CA LEU A 114 17.07 4.50 15.27
C LEU A 114 15.87 4.56 14.30
N ALA A 115 15.69 5.69 13.61
CA ALA A 115 14.59 5.85 12.66
C ALA A 115 14.67 4.84 11.50
N GLU A 116 15.88 4.58 10.99
CA GLU A 116 16.13 3.62 9.91
C GLU A 116 15.96 2.17 10.39
N MET A 117 16.49 1.83 11.57
CA MET A 117 16.28 0.50 12.18
C MET A 117 14.80 0.18 12.36
N GLU A 118 14.03 1.13 12.90
CA GLU A 118 12.59 0.97 13.08
C GLU A 118 11.81 0.93 11.75
N ARG A 119 12.29 1.64 10.72
CA ARG A 119 11.75 1.53 9.35
C ARG A 119 11.95 0.12 8.82
N ARG A 120 13.17 -0.42 8.88
CA ARG A 120 13.50 -1.78 8.42
C ARG A 120 12.68 -2.84 9.16
N ARG A 121 12.58 -2.73 10.48
CA ARG A 121 11.77 -3.63 11.32
C ARG A 121 10.29 -3.60 10.93
N SER A 122 9.75 -2.42 10.63
CA SER A 122 8.35 -2.28 10.19
C SER A 122 8.10 -2.95 8.84
N VAL A 123 9.05 -2.84 7.91
CA VAL A 123 8.98 -3.54 6.62
C VAL A 123 9.10 -5.05 6.80
N SER A 124 10.04 -5.54 7.62
CA SER A 124 10.18 -6.99 7.91
C SER A 124 8.88 -7.59 8.44
N ARG A 125 8.27 -6.95 9.44
CA ARG A 125 7.00 -7.38 10.02
C ARG A 125 5.85 -7.34 9.00
N CYS A 126 5.90 -6.40 8.06
CA CYS A 126 4.94 -6.34 6.96
C CYS A 126 5.16 -7.53 6.00
N CYS A 127 6.40 -7.84 5.63
CA CYS A 127 6.73 -8.99 4.81
C CYS A 127 6.28 -10.30 5.47
N GLU A 128 6.62 -10.53 6.74
CA GLU A 128 6.21 -11.70 7.52
C GLU A 128 4.68 -11.87 7.47
N ARG A 129 3.94 -10.80 7.81
CA ARG A 129 2.48 -10.81 7.74
C ARG A 129 1.94 -11.17 6.36
N LEU A 130 2.58 -10.68 5.30
CA LEU A 130 2.16 -10.98 3.93
C LEU A 130 2.43 -12.44 3.59
N VAL A 131 3.59 -12.99 3.97
CA VAL A 131 3.97 -14.39 3.73
C VAL A 131 3.03 -15.36 4.44
N ASP A 132 2.60 -15.03 5.66
CA ASP A 132 1.69 -15.88 6.45
C ASP A 132 0.26 -15.96 5.89
N LEU A 133 -0.09 -15.11 4.92
CA LEU A 133 -1.42 -15.13 4.30
C LEU A 133 -1.58 -16.36 3.39
N PRO A 134 -2.78 -16.97 3.35
CA PRO A 134 -3.06 -18.11 2.48
C PRO A 134 -2.76 -17.82 0.99
N PRO A 135 -2.33 -18.82 0.20
CA PRO A 135 -2.04 -18.66 -1.22
C PRO A 135 -3.19 -18.03 -2.03
N GLY A 136 -4.45 -18.39 -1.72
CA GLY A 136 -5.64 -17.85 -2.37
C GLY A 136 -6.14 -16.51 -1.84
N HIS A 137 -5.45 -15.90 -0.87
CA HIS A 137 -5.88 -14.62 -0.29
C HIS A 137 -5.87 -13.49 -1.35
N PRO A 138 -6.85 -12.57 -1.34
CA PRO A 138 -6.87 -11.45 -2.28
C PRO A 138 -5.54 -10.69 -2.29
N GLY A 139 -4.99 -10.47 -3.49
CA GLY A 139 -3.69 -9.83 -3.66
C GLY A 139 -2.49 -10.78 -3.73
N ALA A 140 -2.71 -12.09 -3.77
CA ALA A 140 -1.67 -13.11 -3.96
C ALA A 140 -0.68 -12.80 -5.09
N LEU A 141 -1.15 -12.30 -6.24
CA LEU A 141 -0.29 -11.91 -7.37
C LEU A 141 0.68 -10.78 -6.99
N MET A 142 0.19 -9.74 -6.32
CA MET A 142 1.04 -8.63 -5.85
C MET A 142 2.02 -9.10 -4.78
N ARG A 143 1.55 -9.96 -3.86
CA ARG A 143 2.41 -10.53 -2.84
C ARG A 143 3.55 -11.33 -3.47
N GLY A 144 3.26 -12.25 -4.39
CA GLY A 144 4.27 -13.06 -5.06
C GLY A 144 5.30 -12.23 -5.82
N ALA A 145 4.89 -11.10 -6.41
CA ALA A 145 5.79 -10.22 -7.17
C ALA A 145 6.63 -9.28 -6.30
N PHE A 146 6.10 -8.79 -5.17
CA PHE A 146 6.72 -7.68 -4.43
C PHE A 146 7.19 -8.01 -3.01
N VAL A 147 6.81 -9.15 -2.42
CA VAL A 147 7.11 -9.42 -1.00
C VAL A 147 8.61 -9.56 -0.72
N ALA A 148 9.36 -10.19 -1.65
CA ALA A 148 10.80 -10.37 -1.52
C ALA A 148 11.55 -9.02 -1.50
N ASP A 149 11.09 -8.08 -2.32
CA ASP A 149 11.73 -6.77 -2.50
C ASP A 149 10.94 -5.62 -1.87
N LEU A 150 10.07 -5.90 -0.88
CA LEU A 150 9.15 -4.90 -0.35
C LEU A 150 9.87 -3.68 0.24
N GLY A 151 11.07 -3.87 0.81
CA GLY A 151 11.91 -2.77 1.30
C GLY A 151 12.40 -1.84 0.20
N VAL A 152 12.82 -2.40 -0.94
CA VAL A 152 13.23 -1.64 -2.12
C VAL A 152 12.02 -0.95 -2.73
N TRP A 153 10.92 -1.69 -2.89
CA TRP A 153 9.67 -1.17 -3.44
C TRP A 153 9.14 0.02 -2.63
N THR A 154 9.07 -0.08 -1.30
CA THR A 154 8.58 0.99 -0.43
C THR A 154 9.50 2.21 -0.40
N GLY A 155 10.80 2.03 -0.63
CA GLY A 155 11.82 3.08 -0.62
C GLY A 155 12.18 3.68 -1.98
N ARG A 156 11.52 3.24 -3.07
CA ARG A 156 11.89 3.63 -4.44
C ARG A 156 11.78 5.14 -4.68
N ALA A 157 12.76 5.69 -5.40
CA ALA A 157 12.78 7.10 -5.81
C ALA A 157 12.12 7.35 -7.19
N HIS A 158 12.09 6.32 -8.04
CA HIS A 158 11.54 6.35 -9.40
C HIS A 158 10.47 5.26 -9.57
N GLY A 159 9.84 5.19 -10.75
CA GLY A 159 8.79 4.20 -11.03
C GLY A 159 7.45 4.56 -10.39
N ALA A 160 7.04 5.83 -10.51
CA ALA A 160 5.74 6.27 -10.02
C ALA A 160 4.60 5.58 -10.77
N LEU A 161 3.61 5.08 -10.03
CA LEU A 161 2.43 4.42 -10.57
C LEU A 161 1.54 5.44 -11.29
N THR A 162 1.35 5.20 -12.59
CA THR A 162 0.32 5.88 -13.37
C THR A 162 -0.98 5.09 -13.29
N TYR A 163 -2.08 5.73 -13.71
CA TYR A 163 -3.38 5.06 -13.79
C TYR A 163 -3.33 3.78 -14.63
N ARG A 164 -2.67 3.83 -15.78
CA ARG A 164 -2.54 2.69 -16.70
C ARG A 164 -1.62 1.60 -16.16
N ILE A 165 -0.50 1.96 -15.52
CA ILE A 165 0.39 0.97 -14.88
C ILE A 165 -0.36 0.24 -13.76
N THR A 166 -1.12 0.96 -12.93
CA THR A 166 -1.92 0.31 -11.88
C THR A 166 -2.98 -0.63 -12.47
N GLN A 167 -3.63 -0.24 -13.56
CA GLN A 167 -4.57 -1.10 -14.29
C GLN A 167 -3.91 -2.40 -14.75
N VAL A 168 -2.77 -2.30 -15.43
CA VAL A 168 -1.94 -3.44 -15.84
C VAL A 168 -1.63 -4.35 -14.64
N LEU A 169 -1.01 -3.80 -13.59
CA LEU A 169 -0.60 -4.58 -12.43
C LEU A 169 -1.79 -5.29 -11.80
N THR A 170 -2.89 -4.57 -11.59
CA THR A 170 -4.07 -5.12 -10.91
C THR A 170 -4.95 -5.99 -11.80
N GLY A 171 -4.64 -6.14 -13.09
CA GLY A 171 -5.50 -6.81 -14.07
C GLY A 171 -6.87 -6.14 -14.21
N HIS A 172 -6.91 -4.81 -14.11
CA HIS A 172 -8.11 -3.98 -14.26
C HIS A 172 -8.03 -3.14 -15.53
N GLY A 173 -9.15 -2.54 -15.94
CA GLY A 173 -9.17 -1.54 -17.00
C GLY A 173 -9.79 -2.07 -18.28
N VAL A 174 -9.05 -1.98 -19.38
CA VAL A 174 -9.54 -2.27 -20.74
C VAL A 174 -9.51 -3.76 -21.10
N PHE A 175 -8.85 -4.60 -20.31
CA PHE A 175 -8.70 -6.02 -20.58
C PHE A 175 -10.06 -6.74 -20.63
N GLU A 176 -10.35 -7.48 -21.69
CA GLU A 176 -11.67 -8.11 -21.87
C GLU A 176 -11.96 -9.13 -20.75
N SER A 177 -10.96 -9.82 -20.20
CA SER A 177 -11.13 -10.68 -19.03
C SER A 177 -11.69 -9.93 -17.81
N TYR A 178 -11.21 -8.71 -17.57
CA TYR A 178 -11.71 -7.87 -16.48
C TYR A 178 -13.11 -7.34 -16.79
N LEU A 179 -13.33 -6.82 -18.00
CA LEU A 179 -14.62 -6.26 -18.41
C LEU A 179 -15.73 -7.33 -18.40
N HIS A 180 -15.42 -8.55 -18.83
CA HIS A 180 -16.30 -9.71 -18.73
C HIS A 180 -16.62 -10.05 -17.28
N LYS A 181 -15.61 -10.12 -16.41
CA LYS A 181 -15.78 -10.38 -14.97
C LYS A 181 -16.73 -9.39 -14.29
N ILE A 182 -16.74 -8.12 -14.72
CA ILE A 182 -17.64 -7.09 -14.17
C ILE A 182 -18.94 -6.90 -14.99
N GLY A 183 -19.24 -7.81 -15.93
CA GLY A 183 -20.47 -7.80 -16.73
C GLY A 183 -20.58 -6.67 -17.75
N ARG A 184 -19.46 -6.03 -18.12
CA ARG A 184 -19.42 -4.96 -19.15
C ARG A 184 -19.18 -5.49 -20.57
N ARG A 185 -18.78 -6.76 -20.68
CA ARG A 185 -18.53 -7.48 -21.93
C ARG A 185 -19.10 -8.89 -21.83
N LYS A 186 -19.46 -9.47 -22.98
CA LYS A 186 -20.08 -10.81 -23.07
C LYS A 186 -19.05 -11.95 -23.08
N SER A 187 -17.79 -11.65 -23.32
CA SER A 187 -16.72 -12.65 -23.47
C SER A 187 -15.39 -12.09 -22.99
N PRO A 188 -14.48 -12.92 -22.44
CA PRO A 188 -13.12 -12.52 -22.07
C PRO A 188 -12.11 -12.58 -23.23
N ILE A 189 -12.54 -12.93 -24.45
CA ILE A 189 -11.66 -13.15 -25.61
C ILE A 189 -11.00 -11.85 -26.07
N CYS A 190 -9.70 -11.93 -26.41
CA CYS A 190 -8.94 -10.80 -26.95
C CYS A 190 -9.52 -10.29 -28.27
N LEU A 191 -9.74 -8.97 -28.35
CA LEU A 191 -10.28 -8.32 -29.55
C LEU A 191 -9.30 -8.31 -30.72
N PHE A 192 -7.99 -8.35 -30.44
CA PHE A 192 -6.95 -8.21 -31.46
C PHE A 192 -6.54 -9.56 -32.05
N CYS A 193 -6.14 -10.53 -31.22
CA CYS A 193 -5.59 -11.80 -31.69
C CYS A 193 -6.48 -13.02 -31.39
N ARG A 194 -7.68 -12.80 -30.84
CA ARG A 194 -8.67 -13.85 -30.53
C ARG A 194 -8.22 -14.91 -29.51
N ALA A 195 -7.15 -14.64 -28.75
CA ALA A 195 -6.79 -15.46 -27.60
C ALA A 195 -7.98 -15.59 -26.63
N ALA A 196 -8.15 -16.78 -26.04
CA ALA A 196 -9.32 -17.13 -25.25
C ALA A 196 -9.56 -16.20 -24.04
N VAL A 197 -8.49 -15.64 -23.46
CA VAL A 197 -8.56 -14.76 -22.29
C VAL A 197 -7.59 -13.58 -22.45
N ASP A 198 -8.13 -12.37 -22.59
CA ASP A 198 -7.38 -11.13 -22.63
C ASP A 198 -7.11 -10.61 -21.22
N THR A 199 -5.97 -10.98 -20.66
CA THR A 199 -5.45 -10.45 -19.39
C THR A 199 -4.39 -9.37 -19.65
N ALA A 200 -4.06 -8.58 -18.63
CA ALA A 200 -2.94 -7.64 -18.71
C ALA A 200 -1.62 -8.31 -19.14
N ALA A 201 -1.35 -9.52 -18.64
CA ALA A 201 -0.17 -10.28 -19.02
C ALA A 201 -0.24 -10.72 -20.50
N HIS A 202 -1.42 -11.15 -20.97
CA HIS A 202 -1.64 -11.43 -22.38
C HIS A 202 -1.35 -10.22 -23.26
N THR A 203 -2.00 -9.09 -22.99
CA THR A 203 -1.85 -7.87 -23.77
C THR A 203 -0.40 -7.39 -23.82
N LEU A 204 0.36 -7.52 -22.73
CA LEU A 204 1.74 -7.01 -22.66
C LEU A 204 2.80 -7.96 -23.23
N LEU A 205 2.62 -9.27 -23.10
CA LEU A 205 3.70 -10.24 -23.35
C LEU A 205 3.45 -11.13 -24.56
N PHE A 206 2.19 -11.29 -24.99
CA PHE A 206 1.82 -12.34 -25.95
C PHE A 206 0.94 -11.84 -27.10
N CYS A 207 0.27 -10.69 -26.94
CA CYS A 207 -0.59 -10.16 -27.99
C CYS A 207 0.25 -9.49 -29.10
N PRO A 208 0.08 -9.87 -30.38
CA PRO A 208 0.83 -9.33 -31.51
C PRO A 208 0.32 -7.96 -32.00
N ALA A 209 -0.50 -7.28 -31.20
CA ALA A 209 -1.17 -6.03 -31.59
C ALA A 209 -0.21 -4.83 -31.65
#